data_AF-A0A239BIZ9-F1
#
_entry.id   AF-A0A239BIZ9-F1
#
_cell.length_a   1.000
_cell.length_b   1.000
_cell.length_c   1.000
_cell.angle_alpha   90.00
_cell.angle_beta   90.00
_cell.angle_gamma   90.00
#
_symmetry.space_group_name_H-M   'P 1'
#
loop_
_entity.id
_entity.type
_entity.pdbx_description
1 polymer ?
#
loop_
_entity_poly.entity_id
_entity_poly.type
_entity_poly.pdbx_seq_one_letter_code
_entity_poly.pdbx_strand_id
1 'polypeptide(L)'
;MSDSRFSRRDWLKTTALATTPLLLGPLPSFAEAPAPGNTPPLSAADIAAIEAAMGKKGAYVEAQATHSTPLPRNDLKVTIKGEPVPISFGFGGWVAIKHTLDGKSAMLMSDTVLLQEEVNPLM
;
A
#
# COMPACT_ATOMS: atom_id res chain seq x y z
N MET A 1 4.36 -30.19 -37.28
CA MET A 1 4.49 -30.13 -35.82
C MET A 1 3.79 -28.86 -35.39
N SER A 2 2.57 -28.98 -34.85
CA SER A 2 1.65 -27.86 -34.63
C SER A 2 1.70 -27.45 -33.16
N ASP A 3 2.16 -26.24 -32.87
CA ASP A 3 2.31 -25.70 -31.52
C ASP A 3 0.95 -25.25 -30.96
N SER A 4 0.40 -26.02 -30.01
CA SER A 4 -0.78 -25.59 -29.25
C SER A 4 -0.36 -24.62 -28.14
N ARG A 5 -0.54 -23.32 -28.39
CA ARG A 5 -0.35 -22.29 -27.36
C ARG A 5 -1.54 -22.24 -26.42
N PHE A 6 -1.54 -23.11 -25.42
CA PHE A 6 -2.48 -23.04 -24.29
C PHE A 6 -2.20 -21.76 -23.47
N SER A 7 -2.99 -20.72 -23.71
CA SER A 7 -2.91 -19.46 -22.99
C SER A 7 -3.85 -19.46 -21.79
N ARG A 8 -3.30 -19.26 -20.59
CA ARG A 8 -4.06 -19.16 -19.33
C ARG A 8 -5.20 -18.14 -19.41
N ARG A 9 -5.06 -17.10 -20.25
CA ARG A 9 -6.08 -16.05 -20.45
C ARG A 9 -7.31 -16.58 -21.18
N ASP A 10 -7.13 -17.53 -22.10
CA ASP A 10 -8.24 -18.11 -22.87
C ASP A 10 -8.98 -19.19 -22.06
N TRP A 11 -8.24 -19.91 -21.21
CA TRP A 11 -8.83 -20.83 -20.24
C TRP A 11 -9.73 -20.10 -19.24
N LEU A 12 -9.24 -19.01 -18.62
CA LEU A 12 -10.03 -18.23 -17.66
C LEU A 12 -11.30 -17.61 -18.27
N LYS A 13 -11.23 -17.14 -19.52
CA LYS A 13 -12.42 -16.62 -20.24
C LYS A 13 -13.45 -17.70 -20.53
N THR A 14 -12.99 -18.91 -20.85
CA THR A 14 -13.86 -20.04 -21.18
C THR A 14 -14.55 -20.59 -19.92
N THR A 15 -13.88 -20.59 -18.76
CA THR A 15 -14.49 -21.02 -17.49
C THR A 15 -15.57 -20.06 -17.00
N ALA A 16 -15.43 -18.75 -17.23
CA ALA A 16 -16.41 -17.75 -16.80
C ALA A 16 -17.78 -17.86 -17.51
N LEU A 17 -17.82 -18.45 -18.71
CA LEU A 17 -19.05 -18.61 -19.50
C LEU A 17 -19.77 -19.93 -19.25
N ALA A 18 -19.11 -20.92 -18.63
CA ALA A 18 -19.68 -22.26 -18.44
C ALA A 18 -20.46 -22.44 -17.12
N THR A 19 -20.35 -21.49 -16.17
CA THR A 19 -20.97 -21.62 -14.84
C THR A 19 -22.27 -20.83 -14.66
N THR A 20 -22.74 -20.14 -15.70
CA THR A 20 -23.88 -19.19 -15.58
C THR A 20 -25.30 -19.78 -15.51
N PRO A 21 -25.63 -21.04 -15.86
CA PRO A 21 -27.01 -21.50 -15.70
C PRO A 21 -27.30 -22.42 -14.49
N LEU A 22 -26.34 -22.75 -13.62
CA LEU A 22 -26.53 -23.79 -12.59
C LEU A 22 -26.60 -23.32 -11.12
N LEU A 23 -26.73 -22.02 -10.86
CA LEU A 23 -26.75 -21.46 -9.49
C LEU A 23 -28.08 -20.76 -9.11
N LEU A 24 -29.21 -21.16 -9.69
CA LEU A 24 -30.56 -20.75 -9.23
C LEU A 24 -31.00 -21.48 -7.93
N GLY A 25 -30.17 -21.42 -6.90
CA GLY A 25 -30.54 -21.78 -5.52
C GLY A 25 -30.22 -20.61 -4.59
N PRO A 26 -30.97 -20.40 -3.49
CA PRO A 26 -30.71 -19.28 -2.58
C PRO A 26 -29.36 -19.52 -1.90
N LEU A 27 -28.36 -18.76 -2.32
CA LEU A 27 -27.08 -18.74 -1.65
C LEU A 27 -27.27 -18.16 -0.24
N PRO A 28 -26.63 -18.75 0.80
CA PRO A 28 -26.54 -18.05 2.08
C PRO A 28 -25.88 -16.69 1.84
N SER A 29 -26.46 -15.63 2.40
CA SER A 29 -25.84 -14.31 2.39
C SER A 29 -24.48 -14.41 3.08
N PHE A 30 -23.42 -14.52 2.30
CA PHE A 30 -22.09 -14.15 2.78
C PHE A 30 -22.18 -12.67 3.13
N ALA A 31 -21.84 -12.33 4.37
CA ALA A 31 -21.71 -10.95 4.79
C ALA A 31 -20.78 -10.25 3.79
N GLU A 32 -21.34 -9.29 3.06
CA GLU A 32 -20.59 -8.43 2.16
C GLU A 32 -19.46 -7.81 2.97
N ALA A 33 -18.20 -8.03 2.56
CA ALA A 33 -17.10 -7.26 3.09
C ALA A 33 -17.48 -5.78 2.94
N PRO A 34 -17.28 -4.93 3.96
CA PRO A 34 -17.68 -3.54 3.86
C PRO A 34 -17.10 -2.96 2.59
N ALA A 35 -17.98 -2.46 1.71
CA ALA A 35 -17.59 -1.77 0.49
C ALA A 35 -16.49 -0.76 0.84
N PRO A 36 -15.48 -0.54 -0.02
CA PRO A 36 -14.44 0.45 0.23
C PRO A 36 -15.08 1.82 0.39
N GLY A 37 -15.38 2.19 1.64
CA GLY A 37 -15.84 3.52 1.98
C GLY A 37 -14.67 4.48 1.81
N ASN A 38 -14.92 5.60 1.15
CA ASN A 38 -13.94 6.67 1.12
C ASN A 38 -13.75 7.19 2.54
N THR A 39 -12.53 7.09 3.06
CA THR A 39 -12.19 7.64 4.37
C THR A 39 -12.34 9.17 4.33
N PRO A 40 -12.80 9.81 5.41
CA PRO A 40 -12.90 11.28 5.47
C PRO A 40 -11.57 11.96 5.11
N PRO A 41 -11.61 13.08 4.39
CA PRO A 41 -10.40 13.84 4.07
C PRO A 41 -9.72 14.35 5.35
N LEU A 42 -8.41 14.59 5.28
CA LEU A 42 -7.67 15.25 6.35
C LEU A 42 -7.90 16.76 6.23
N SER A 43 -8.16 17.44 7.35
CA SER A 43 -8.26 18.89 7.33
C SER A 43 -6.87 19.52 7.17
N ALA A 44 -6.82 20.79 6.73
CA ALA A 44 -5.55 21.52 6.63
C ALA A 44 -4.85 21.65 7.99
N ALA A 45 -5.61 21.72 9.09
CA ALA A 45 -5.07 21.74 10.44
C ALA A 45 -4.43 20.40 10.82
N ASP A 46 -5.06 19.28 10.45
CA ASP A 46 -4.51 17.94 10.70
C ASP A 46 -3.21 17.73 9.93
N ILE A 47 -3.18 18.15 8.65
CA ILE A 47 -1.97 18.08 7.82
C ILE A 47 -0.85 18.91 8.45
N ALA A 48 -1.15 20.15 8.88
CA ALA A 48 -0.15 21.00 9.54
C ALA A 48 0.37 20.38 10.86
N ALA A 49 -0.50 19.74 11.64
CA ALA A 49 -0.11 19.05 12.85
C ALA A 49 0.78 17.82 12.56
N ILE A 50 0.45 17.05 11.51
CA ILE A 50 1.25 15.91 11.05
C ILE A 50 2.64 16.39 10.60
N GLU A 51 2.72 17.42 9.76
CA GLU A 51 4.00 17.95 9.27
C GLU A 51 4.86 18.52 10.42
N ALA A 52 4.24 19.16 11.41
CA ALA A 52 4.92 19.64 12.60
C ALA A 52 5.46 18.49 13.46
N ALA A 53 4.69 17.42 13.66
CA ALA A 53 5.10 16.25 14.42
C ALA A 53 6.20 15.44 13.71
N MET A 54 6.11 15.31 12.38
CA MET A 54 7.11 14.63 11.56
C MET A 54 8.39 15.46 11.35
N GLY A 55 8.33 16.77 11.54
CA GLY A 55 9.42 17.71 11.24
C GLY A 55 9.77 17.80 9.75
N LYS A 56 8.94 17.22 8.88
CA LYS A 56 9.11 17.16 7.43
C LYS A 56 7.76 17.34 6.75
N LYS A 57 7.78 17.99 5.59
CA LYS A 57 6.59 18.13 4.75
C LYS A 57 6.36 16.87 3.93
N GLY A 58 5.09 16.50 3.77
CA GLY A 58 4.66 15.38 2.96
C GLY A 58 3.89 15.83 1.72
N ALA A 59 3.25 14.86 1.07
CA ALA A 59 2.33 15.07 -0.04
C ALA A 59 0.95 14.53 0.34
N TYR A 60 -0.09 15.34 0.15
CA TYR A 60 -1.47 14.90 0.32
C TYR A 60 -2.04 14.40 -1.01
N VAL A 61 -2.60 13.19 -1.01
CA VAL A 61 -3.26 12.57 -2.17
C VAL A 61 -4.76 12.55 -1.90
N GLU A 62 -5.48 13.51 -2.49
CA GLU A 62 -6.93 13.68 -2.29
C GLU A 62 -7.72 12.43 -2.67
N ALA A 63 -7.37 11.77 -3.76
CA ALA A 63 -8.03 10.55 -4.23
C ALA A 63 -7.99 9.40 -3.22
N GLN A 64 -7.04 9.42 -2.29
CA GLN A 64 -6.87 8.40 -1.25
C GLN A 64 -7.10 8.95 0.15
N ALA A 65 -7.47 10.22 0.29
CA ALA A 65 -7.56 10.96 1.54
C ALA A 65 -6.33 10.78 2.46
N THR A 66 -5.13 10.62 1.87
CA THR A 66 -3.93 10.17 2.59
C THR A 66 -2.81 11.19 2.49
N HIS A 67 -2.17 11.51 3.61
CA HIS A 67 -0.96 12.32 3.66
C HIS A 67 0.26 11.41 3.81
N SER A 68 1.16 11.42 2.82
CA SER A 68 2.37 10.59 2.79
C SER A 68 3.63 11.44 2.97
N THR A 69 4.48 11.06 3.91
CA THR A 69 5.78 11.71 4.17
C THR A 69 6.91 10.74 3.84
N PRO A 70 7.80 11.08 2.90
CA PRO A 70 8.96 10.25 2.58
C PRO A 70 10.05 10.35 3.65
N LEU A 71 10.64 9.21 4.00
CA LEU A 71 11.72 9.05 4.96
C LEU A 71 12.95 8.38 4.30
N PRO A 72 13.70 9.10 3.44
CA PRO A 72 14.90 8.56 2.81
C PRO A 72 16.04 8.37 3.82
N ARG A 73 16.77 7.25 3.71
CA ARG A 73 18.01 6.98 4.45
C ARG A 73 19.21 7.67 3.79
N ASN A 74 19.28 9.00 3.93
CA ASN A 74 20.35 9.82 3.35
C ASN A 74 21.75 9.56 3.94
N ASP A 75 21.77 8.97 5.13
CA ASP A 75 22.94 8.53 5.88
C ASP A 75 23.64 7.33 5.24
N LEU A 76 22.91 6.45 4.54
CA LEU A 76 23.47 5.27 3.93
C LEU A 76 24.18 5.59 2.60
N LYS A 77 25.45 5.17 2.51
CA LYS A 77 26.27 5.23 1.29
C LYS A 77 26.69 3.82 0.91
N VAL A 78 25.85 3.14 0.14
CA VAL A 78 26.10 1.76 -0.31
C VAL A 78 26.70 1.78 -1.72
N THR A 79 27.76 1.01 -1.92
CA THR A 79 28.38 0.80 -3.23
C THR A 79 28.41 -0.67 -3.58
N ILE A 80 28.01 -1.03 -4.80
CA ILE A 80 28.07 -2.40 -5.32
C ILE A 80 29.04 -2.42 -6.49
N LYS A 81 30.12 -3.22 -6.38
CA LYS A 81 31.17 -3.33 -7.42
C LYS A 81 31.79 -1.97 -7.82
N GLY A 82 31.88 -1.04 -6.88
CA GLY A 82 32.43 0.30 -7.10
C GLY A 82 31.43 1.35 -7.59
N GLU A 83 30.19 0.97 -7.91
CA GLU A 83 29.14 1.91 -8.33
C GLU A 83 28.27 2.31 -7.13
N PRO A 84 28.01 3.62 -6.92
CA PRO A 84 27.12 4.07 -5.84
C PRO A 84 25.67 3.68 -6.14
N VAL A 85 25.00 3.10 -5.14
CA VAL A 85 23.58 2.75 -5.24
C VAL A 85 22.72 3.93 -4.78
N PRO A 86 21.80 4.44 -5.62
CA PRO A 86 20.93 5.55 -5.23
C PRO A 86 19.90 5.10 -4.19
N ILE A 87 19.46 6.05 -3.35
CA ILE A 87 18.51 5.79 -2.26
C ILE A 87 17.17 5.28 -2.79
N SER A 88 16.77 5.72 -3.98
CA SER A 88 15.56 5.25 -4.68
C SER A 88 15.56 3.75 -4.96
N PHE A 89 16.71 3.08 -4.86
CA PHE A 89 16.86 1.63 -5.03
C PHE A 89 16.55 0.85 -3.74
N GLY A 90 15.51 1.27 -3.00
CA GLY A 90 15.00 0.57 -1.82
C GLY A 90 15.56 1.01 -0.46
N PHE A 91 16.33 2.10 -0.39
CA PHE A 91 16.75 2.72 0.88
C PHE A 91 15.84 3.89 1.31
N GLY A 92 14.65 3.96 0.73
CA GLY A 92 13.59 4.88 1.15
C GLY A 92 12.61 4.19 2.08
N GLY A 93 12.19 4.88 3.12
CA GLY A 93 10.96 4.57 3.86
C GLY A 93 9.87 5.61 3.57
N TRP A 94 8.65 5.35 4.02
CA TRP A 94 7.55 6.31 4.00
C TRP A 94 6.59 6.07 5.17
N VAL A 95 5.87 7.13 5.54
CA VAL A 95 4.76 7.08 6.49
C VAL A 95 3.55 7.70 5.82
N ALA A 96 2.42 7.01 5.84
CA ALA A 96 1.16 7.51 5.34
C ALA A 96 0.09 7.49 6.43
N ILE A 97 -0.60 8.61 6.57
CA ILE A 97 -1.62 8.84 7.59
C ILE A 97 -2.93 9.20 6.90
N LYS A 98 -4.03 8.60 7.35
CA LYS A 98 -5.39 8.95 6.94
C LYS A 98 -6.37 8.67 8.07
N HIS A 99 -7.60 9.15 7.95
CA HIS A 99 -8.68 8.77 8.87
C HIS A 99 -9.09 7.30 8.72
N THR A 100 -9.58 6.70 9.79
CA THR A 100 -10.37 5.47 9.74
C THR A 100 -11.73 5.71 9.08
N LEU A 101 -12.41 4.65 8.67
CA LEU A 101 -13.73 4.75 7.99
C LEU A 101 -14.79 5.49 8.83
N ASP A 102 -14.71 5.38 10.16
CA ASP A 102 -15.60 6.06 11.10
C ASP A 102 -15.17 7.50 11.42
N GLY A 103 -14.01 7.95 10.92
CA GLY A 103 -13.50 9.31 11.10
C GLY A 103 -13.06 9.67 12.52
N LYS A 104 -13.07 8.71 13.46
CA LYS A 104 -12.76 8.97 14.87
C LYS A 104 -11.30 8.75 15.23
N SER A 105 -10.59 7.98 14.41
CA SER A 105 -9.20 7.60 14.62
C SER A 105 -8.37 7.84 13.37
N ALA A 106 -7.05 7.87 13.54
CA ALA A 106 -6.11 7.87 12.42
C ALA A 106 -5.58 6.45 12.19
N MET A 107 -5.51 6.05 10.93
CA MET A 107 -4.76 4.90 10.46
C MET A 107 -3.39 5.39 9.99
N LEU A 108 -2.33 4.79 10.52
CA LEU A 108 -0.96 5.02 10.10
C LEU A 108 -0.41 3.73 9.52
N MET A 109 0.10 3.80 8.29
CA MET A 109 0.86 2.74 7.66
C MET A 109 2.22 3.29 7.27
N SER A 110 3.26 2.49 7.41
CA SER A 110 4.61 2.91 7.06
C SER A 110 5.50 1.74 6.70
N ASP A 111 6.56 2.04 5.97
CA ASP A 111 7.74 1.20 5.93
C ASP A 111 8.97 2.00 6.41
N THR A 112 9.91 1.28 7.01
CA THR A 112 11.17 1.85 7.46
C THR A 112 12.28 0.88 7.09
N VAL A 113 13.36 1.41 6.54
CA VAL A 113 14.57 0.65 6.24
C VAL A 113 15.51 0.82 7.42
N LEU A 114 15.91 -0.30 8.03
CA LEU A 114 16.80 -0.34 9.19
C LEU A 114 18.06 -1.13 8.86
N LEU A 115 19.18 -0.72 9.46
CA LEU A 115 20.40 -1.51 9.54
C LEU A 115 20.24 -2.59 10.61
N GLN A 116 21.09 -3.61 10.55
CA GLN A 116 21.05 -4.72 11.50
C GLN A 116 21.24 -4.24 12.95
N GLU A 117 22.14 -3.28 13.17
CA GLU A 117 22.41 -2.66 14.47
C GLU A 117 21.28 -1.78 15.01
N GLU A 118 20.34 -1.36 14.16
CA GLU A 118 19.17 -0.55 14.56
C GLU A 118 17.97 -1.41 14.95
N VAL A 119 18.05 -2.73 14.73
CA VAL A 119 17.04 -3.69 15.17
C VAL A 119 17.37 -4.15 16.58
N ASN A 120 16.39 -4.08 17.48
CA ASN A 120 16.57 -4.60 18.84
C ASN A 120 16.92 -6.10 18.79
N PRO A 121 17.91 -6.56 19.57
CA PRO A 121 18.24 -7.97 19.64
C PRO A 121 17.06 -8.78 20.17
N LEU A 122 16.88 -10.00 19.66
CA LEU A 122 15.88 -10.93 20.16
C LEU A 122 16.29 -11.35 21.58
N MET A 123 15.46 -11.03 22.58
CA MET A 123 15.61 -11.47 23.97
C MET A 123 14.82 -12.75 24.23
#